data_AF-A0A8T4FET2-F1
#
_entry.id   AF-A0A8T4FET2-F1
#
_cell.length_a   1.000
_cell.length_b   1.000
_cell.length_c   1.000
_cell.angle_alpha   90.00
_cell.angle_beta   90.00
_cell.angle_gamma   90.00
#
_symmetry.space_group_name_H-M   'P 1'
#
loop_
_entity.id
_entity.type
_entity.pdbx_description
1 polymer ?
#
loop_
_entity_poly.entity_id
_entity_poly.type
_entity_poly.pdbx_seq_one_letter_code
_entity_poly.pdbx_strand_id
1 'polypeptide(L)'
;MRTVQDLVTALRTAADTAPEPFDILGGVAARRRRRTRRRHRAAFAAAAVVTIVVAGTLALRGAHGAQPIAARPAMPTTPATQPSWAGAPSPERQPTADEVWPEAVFLMPKKAADGSAYRLQTAISPTEVLVMAEASFEKAGRIEVYDLKAHTSRVVVPMPQHPKGYFEQGAVAGDTYIAWWGTTPESPGWADFWVAPREGGAPVKVGEVRGGLADVDQMAVTRDHVIWSPAAGGVYRMPISGGAPERIPGTDGLWLTDWPSAVDVRDLWYGSGPPSSPETNQSVLADLKTGARKDVGGIRPAGVTGWRCSTTWCYGSDGQSTVISRTDGSAMRTVPGLMLSGTIHGGRFAEGGAGVYDLATGRTGQVMARTAEGEASSRAVGTSASPTLVYYWNALPIVFKDPCAGPSPGTQDCVPAPARPGKDFKVLNLAAIPPPG
;
A
#
# COMPACT_ATOMS: atom_id res chain seq x y z
N MET A 1 -56.06 -21.72 4.33
CA MET A 1 -55.29 -21.70 5.59
C MET A 1 -53.99 -22.45 5.31
N ARG A 2 -52.82 -21.78 5.40
CA ARG A 2 -51.52 -22.47 5.27
C ARG A 2 -51.27 -23.24 6.55
N THR A 3 -50.83 -24.49 6.45
CA THR A 3 -50.66 -25.37 7.61
C THR A 3 -49.34 -25.05 8.32
N VAL A 4 -49.22 -25.44 9.60
CA VAL A 4 -47.96 -25.31 10.35
C VAL A 4 -46.83 -26.08 9.66
N GLN A 5 -47.14 -27.18 8.96
CA GLN A 5 -46.18 -27.92 8.14
C GLN A 5 -45.64 -27.12 6.96
N ASP A 6 -46.46 -26.30 6.29
CA ASP A 6 -46.01 -25.45 5.19
C ASP A 6 -45.02 -24.39 5.67
N LEU A 7 -45.22 -23.86 6.88
CA LEU A 7 -44.31 -22.89 7.51
C LEU A 7 -42.98 -23.54 7.91
N VAL A 8 -43.03 -24.73 8.51
CA VAL A 8 -41.81 -25.46 8.92
C VAL A 8 -40.96 -25.86 7.70
N THR A 9 -41.61 -26.29 6.61
CA THR A 9 -40.92 -26.62 5.36
C THR A 9 -40.30 -25.38 4.74
N ALA A 10 -41.02 -24.26 4.66
CA ALA A 10 -40.49 -23.01 4.12
C ALA A 10 -39.29 -22.47 4.94
N LEU A 11 -39.33 -22.58 6.27
CA LEU A 11 -38.22 -22.18 7.14
C LEU A 11 -36.98 -23.07 6.98
N ARG A 12 -37.16 -24.38 6.79
CA ARG A 12 -36.04 -25.29 6.52
C ARG A 12 -35.40 -25.02 5.16
N THR A 13 -36.21 -24.86 4.11
CA THR A 13 -35.70 -24.51 2.78
C THR A 13 -34.95 -23.17 2.79
N ALA A 14 -35.42 -22.18 3.55
CA ALA A 14 -34.74 -20.90 3.73
C ALA A 14 -33.44 -21.01 4.54
N ALA A 15 -33.37 -21.93 5.51
CA ALA A 15 -32.16 -22.21 6.28
C ALA A 15 -31.09 -22.93 5.44
N ASP A 16 -31.50 -23.85 4.56
CA ASP A 16 -30.60 -24.61 3.68
C ASP A 16 -30.07 -23.79 2.49
N THR A 17 -30.72 -22.67 2.14
CA THR A 17 -30.25 -21.70 1.13
C THR A 17 -29.59 -20.46 1.72
N ALA A 18 -29.50 -20.38 3.05
CA ALA A 18 -28.75 -19.31 3.70
C ALA A 18 -27.25 -19.49 3.39
N PRO A 19 -26.54 -18.45 2.93
CA PRO A 19 -25.09 -18.50 2.81
C PRO A 19 -24.47 -18.89 4.16
N GLU A 20 -23.39 -19.67 4.13
CA GLU A 20 -22.58 -20.06 5.29
C GLU A 20 -22.46 -18.93 6.33
N PRO A 21 -22.53 -19.24 7.65
CA PRO A 21 -22.54 -18.23 8.69
C PRO A 21 -21.30 -17.34 8.59
N PHE A 22 -21.52 -16.13 8.08
CA PHE A 22 -20.49 -15.09 8.05
C PHE A 22 -20.00 -14.86 9.48
N ASP A 23 -18.68 -14.92 9.67
CA ASP A 23 -18.06 -14.58 10.95
C ASP A 23 -18.29 -13.08 11.26
N ILE A 24 -19.41 -12.79 11.94
CA ILE A 24 -19.81 -11.44 12.33
C ILE A 24 -18.74 -10.82 13.23
N LEU A 25 -18.09 -11.63 14.08
CA LEU A 25 -17.04 -11.16 14.99
C LEU A 25 -15.75 -10.83 14.22
N GLY A 26 -15.37 -11.65 13.24
CA GLY A 26 -14.29 -11.37 12.30
C GLY A 26 -14.55 -10.11 11.47
N GLY A 27 -15.79 -9.92 10.98
CA GLY A 27 -16.23 -8.73 10.26
C GLY A 27 -16.16 -7.46 11.12
N VAL A 28 -16.59 -7.51 12.38
CA VAL A 28 -16.50 -6.38 13.33
C VAL A 28 -15.05 -6.08 13.72
N ALA A 29 -14.21 -7.10 13.94
CA ALA A 29 -12.80 -6.93 14.25
C ALA A 29 -12.00 -6.36 13.05
N ALA A 30 -12.31 -6.79 11.83
CA ALA A 30 -11.79 -6.19 10.60
C ALA A 30 -12.26 -4.74 10.45
N ARG A 31 -13.52 -4.42 10.77
CA ARG A 31 -14.09 -3.05 10.76
C ARG A 31 -13.41 -2.12 11.78
N ARG A 32 -13.18 -2.58 13.01
CA ARG A 32 -12.49 -1.79 14.04
C ARG A 32 -11.04 -1.50 13.62
N ARG A 33 -10.36 -2.49 13.04
CA ARG A 33 -9.00 -2.35 12.49
C ARG A 33 -8.94 -1.45 11.25
N ARG A 34 -9.95 -1.48 10.36
CA ARG A 34 -10.08 -0.52 9.25
C ARG A 34 -10.17 0.91 9.76
N ARG A 35 -11.01 1.16 10.77
CA ARG A 35 -11.21 2.51 11.31
C ARG A 35 -9.97 3.05 12.02
N THR A 36 -9.24 2.21 12.76
CA THR A 36 -7.97 2.61 13.39
C THR A 36 -6.86 2.79 12.36
N ARG A 37 -6.64 1.87 11.42
CA ARG A 37 -5.58 2.00 10.40
C ARG A 37 -5.82 3.14 9.40
N ARG A 38 -7.08 3.42 9.04
CA ARG A 38 -7.43 4.62 8.25
C ARG A 38 -7.15 5.91 9.04
N ARG A 39 -7.45 5.94 10.34
CA ARG A 39 -7.06 7.05 11.23
C ARG A 39 -5.54 7.18 11.37
N HIS A 40 -4.79 6.08 11.40
CA HIS A 40 -3.33 6.13 11.47
C HIS A 40 -2.71 6.58 10.13
N ARG A 41 -3.19 6.12 8.96
CA ARG A 41 -2.72 6.63 7.66
C ARG A 41 -3.14 8.09 7.42
N ALA A 42 -4.34 8.49 7.83
CA ALA A 42 -4.79 9.88 7.83
C ALA A 42 -3.97 10.76 8.79
N ALA A 43 -3.61 10.23 9.95
CA ALA A 43 -2.70 10.89 10.88
C ALA A 43 -1.23 10.79 10.46
N PHE A 44 -0.86 10.15 9.36
CA PHE A 44 0.51 10.25 8.80
C PHE A 44 0.54 11.10 7.52
N ALA A 45 -0.58 11.19 6.79
CA ALA A 45 -0.72 12.08 5.63
C ALA A 45 -1.11 13.52 6.02
N ALA A 46 -1.94 13.71 7.06
CA ALA A 46 -2.25 15.01 7.65
C ALA A 46 -1.46 15.28 8.95
N ALA A 47 -0.90 14.23 9.57
CA ALA A 47 -0.04 14.33 10.74
C ALA A 47 1.32 13.58 10.55
N ALA A 48 2.03 13.95 9.49
CA ALA A 48 3.48 14.23 9.63
C ALA A 48 3.73 15.46 10.56
N VAL A 49 2.80 15.71 11.48
CA VAL A 49 2.60 16.84 12.39
C VAL A 49 1.92 16.21 13.62
N VAL A 50 2.75 15.84 14.61
CA VAL A 50 2.38 15.42 15.98
C VAL A 50 1.83 13.99 16.15
N THR A 51 2.72 13.05 16.49
CA THR A 51 2.52 12.14 17.63
C THR A 51 3.87 11.72 18.22
N ILE A 52 4.08 12.06 19.48
CA ILE A 52 5.19 11.65 20.34
C ILE A 52 4.92 10.26 20.90
N VAL A 53 5.95 9.41 20.91
CA VAL A 53 6.02 8.24 21.81
C VAL A 53 6.41 8.77 23.19
N VAL A 54 5.42 8.94 24.08
CA VAL A 54 5.70 9.12 25.51
C VAL A 54 5.92 7.72 26.07
N ALA A 55 7.18 7.36 26.28
CA ALA A 55 7.55 6.26 27.16
C ALA A 55 7.24 6.68 28.61
N GLY A 56 6.05 6.31 29.08
CA GLY A 56 5.64 6.56 30.46
C GLY A 56 6.26 5.55 31.42
N THR A 57 7.36 5.93 32.07
CA THR A 57 7.72 5.41 33.40
C THR A 57 6.71 5.93 34.41
N LEU A 58 5.70 5.12 34.73
CA LEU A 58 4.82 5.35 35.87
C LEU A 58 5.36 4.60 37.09
N ALA A 59 5.98 5.36 37.98
CA ALA A 59 6.24 4.98 39.37
C ALA A 59 4.90 4.95 40.12
N LEU A 60 4.43 3.76 40.50
CA LEU A 60 3.32 3.58 41.44
C LEU A 60 3.87 3.53 42.87
N ARG A 61 3.68 4.61 43.63
CA ARG A 61 3.76 4.60 45.10
C ARG A 61 2.38 4.29 45.68
N GLY A 62 2.25 3.05 46.17
CA GLY A 62 1.59 2.66 47.44
C GLY A 62 0.09 2.85 47.62
N ALA A 63 -0.64 1.74 47.78
CA ALA A 63 -1.28 1.37 49.05
C ALA A 63 -1.93 -0.04 49.01
N HIS A 64 -1.42 -0.91 49.90
CA HIS A 64 -2.14 -1.93 50.70
C HIS A 64 -2.62 -3.24 50.04
N GLY A 65 -1.93 -4.32 50.39
CA GLY A 65 -2.37 -5.71 50.18
C GLY A 65 -1.22 -6.70 50.43
N ALA A 66 -1.08 -7.16 51.68
CA ALA A 66 0.00 -7.99 52.20
C ALA A 66 0.08 -9.41 51.59
N GLN A 67 1.30 -9.90 51.32
CA GLN A 67 1.79 -11.25 51.66
C GLN A 67 3.34 -11.28 51.70
N PRO A 68 3.98 -11.93 52.69
CA PRO A 68 5.43 -12.03 52.77
C PRO A 68 5.96 -13.24 51.98
N ILE A 69 6.82 -12.99 50.98
CA ILE A 69 7.63 -14.03 50.33
C ILE A 69 9.09 -13.84 50.74
N ALA A 70 9.69 -14.94 51.19
CA ALA A 70 11.01 -15.04 51.78
C ALA A 70 12.14 -14.42 50.92
N ALA A 71 13.05 -13.73 51.61
CA ALA A 71 14.22 -13.07 51.02
C ALA A 71 15.17 -14.08 50.38
N ARG A 72 15.48 -13.85 49.10
CA ARG A 72 16.56 -14.51 48.36
C ARG A 72 17.81 -13.62 48.42
N PRO A 73 19.01 -14.14 48.71
CA PRO A 73 20.21 -13.32 48.87
C PRO A 73 20.59 -12.64 47.55
N ALA A 74 20.92 -11.35 47.64
CA ALA A 74 21.35 -10.51 46.52
C ALA A 74 22.74 -10.93 46.05
N MET A 75 22.88 -11.22 44.76
CA MET A 75 24.20 -11.35 44.12
C MET A 75 24.78 -9.97 43.81
N PRO A 76 26.10 -9.76 43.96
CA PRO A 76 26.74 -8.50 43.62
C PRO A 76 26.71 -8.26 42.10
N THR A 77 26.07 -7.17 41.68
CA THR A 77 26.11 -6.69 40.30
C THR A 77 27.44 -5.98 40.05
N THR A 78 28.34 -6.65 39.32
CA THR A 78 29.51 -6.03 38.70
C THR A 78 29.05 -5.17 37.52
N PRO A 79 29.48 -3.90 37.35
CA PRO A 79 29.14 -3.11 36.18
C PRO A 79 29.75 -3.75 34.94
N ALA A 80 28.93 -4.28 34.05
CA ALA A 80 29.39 -4.75 32.75
C ALA A 80 29.73 -3.52 31.89
N THR A 81 31.02 -3.27 31.72
CA THR A 81 31.55 -2.35 30.71
C THR A 81 31.08 -2.85 29.34
N GLN A 82 30.11 -2.17 28.74
CA GLN A 82 29.75 -2.44 27.35
C GLN A 82 30.96 -2.10 26.48
N PRO A 83 31.44 -3.02 25.63
CA PRO A 83 32.50 -2.70 24.69
C PRO A 83 31.99 -1.60 23.77
N SER A 84 32.62 -0.42 23.84
CA SER A 84 32.39 0.63 22.86
C SER A 84 32.90 0.12 21.51
N TRP A 85 31.99 -0.06 20.57
CA TRP A 85 32.31 -0.36 19.17
C TRP A 85 32.85 0.91 18.49
N ALA A 86 33.98 1.41 18.98
CA ALA A 86 34.76 2.45 18.33
C ALA A 86 35.57 1.79 17.20
N GLY A 87 34.93 1.56 16.06
CA GLY A 87 35.60 0.97 14.89
C GLY A 87 34.70 0.23 13.89
N ALA A 88 33.38 0.23 14.05
CA ALA A 88 32.51 -0.26 12.97
C ALA A 88 32.71 0.65 11.75
N PRO A 89 33.06 0.11 10.55
CA PRO A 89 33.12 0.92 9.34
C PRO A 89 31.80 1.68 9.20
N SER A 90 31.92 2.99 8.99
CA SER A 90 30.75 3.84 8.75
C SER A 90 29.93 3.18 7.64
N PRO A 91 28.64 2.86 7.87
CA PRO A 91 27.84 2.20 6.84
C PRO A 91 27.89 3.07 5.60
N GLU A 92 28.49 2.53 4.55
CA GLU A 92 28.69 3.25 3.29
C GLU A 92 27.35 3.85 2.87
N ARG A 93 27.36 5.16 2.58
CA ARG A 93 26.14 5.88 2.24
C ARG A 93 25.51 5.21 1.02
N GLN A 94 24.35 4.60 1.20
CA GLN A 94 23.58 4.09 0.08
C GLN A 94 23.14 5.25 -0.84
N PRO A 95 23.25 5.10 -2.17
CA PRO A 95 22.95 6.17 -3.11
C PRO A 95 21.45 6.48 -3.14
N THR A 96 21.12 7.74 -3.39
CA THR A 96 19.74 8.22 -3.49
C THR A 96 19.14 7.92 -4.86
N ALA A 97 17.81 7.91 -4.97
CA ALA A 97 17.14 7.64 -6.23
C ALA A 97 17.55 8.61 -7.35
N ASP A 98 17.88 9.87 -7.04
CA ASP A 98 18.39 10.86 -7.99
C ASP A 98 19.86 10.66 -8.36
N GLU A 99 20.65 9.96 -7.54
CA GLU A 99 22.00 9.53 -7.90
C GLU A 99 21.97 8.28 -8.79
N VAL A 100 20.99 7.39 -8.60
CA VAL A 100 20.87 6.12 -9.33
C VAL A 100 20.10 6.28 -10.65
N TRP A 101 18.98 6.99 -10.62
CA TRP A 101 18.07 7.18 -11.75
C TRP A 101 17.69 8.67 -11.88
N PRO A 102 18.67 9.56 -12.17
CA PRO A 102 18.42 11.01 -12.26
C PRO A 102 17.31 11.36 -13.25
N GLU A 103 17.20 10.61 -14.34
CA GLU A 103 16.17 10.78 -15.38
C GLU A 103 14.76 10.40 -14.93
N ALA A 104 14.63 9.66 -13.82
CA ALA A 104 13.37 9.17 -13.29
C ALA A 104 12.89 9.93 -12.05
N VAL A 105 13.67 10.90 -11.55
CA VAL A 105 13.31 11.70 -10.37
C VAL A 105 12.93 13.12 -10.79
N PHE A 106 11.72 13.52 -10.43
CA PHE A 106 11.13 14.79 -10.81
C PHE A 106 10.71 15.60 -9.58
N LEU A 107 10.60 16.92 -9.74
CA LEU A 107 9.93 17.78 -8.77
C LEU A 107 8.47 17.96 -9.18
N MET A 108 7.57 17.82 -8.21
CA MET A 108 6.14 18.01 -8.41
C MET A 108 5.57 18.87 -7.28
N PRO A 109 4.77 19.91 -7.56
CA PRO A 109 4.12 20.68 -6.51
C PRO A 109 3.17 19.78 -5.71
N LYS A 110 3.04 20.05 -4.41
CA LYS A 110 2.11 19.31 -3.54
C LYS A 110 0.65 19.70 -3.76
N LYS A 111 0.42 20.82 -4.43
CA LYS A 111 -0.88 21.41 -4.65
C LYS A 111 -1.04 21.84 -6.11
N ALA A 112 -2.26 21.72 -6.61
CA ALA A 112 -2.67 22.33 -7.86
C ALA A 112 -2.68 23.86 -7.76
N ALA A 113 -2.82 24.54 -8.90
CA ALA A 113 -2.86 26.00 -8.98
C ALA A 113 -4.03 26.61 -8.17
N ASP A 114 -5.14 25.89 -8.04
CA ASP A 114 -6.30 26.27 -7.22
C ASP A 114 -6.14 25.96 -5.72
N GLY A 115 -4.99 25.42 -5.31
CA GLY A 115 -4.68 25.07 -3.93
C GLY A 115 -5.13 23.68 -3.48
N SER A 116 -5.81 22.92 -4.35
CA SER A 116 -6.19 21.52 -4.08
C SER A 116 -4.96 20.67 -3.84
N ALA A 117 -4.96 19.79 -2.85
CA ALA A 117 -3.82 18.92 -2.56
C ALA A 117 -3.75 17.79 -3.57
N TYR A 118 -2.55 17.48 -4.07
CA TYR A 118 -2.34 16.31 -4.93
C TYR A 118 -2.10 15.06 -4.10
N ARG A 119 -2.88 14.01 -4.38
CA ARG A 119 -2.61 12.65 -3.96
C ARG A 119 -2.22 11.81 -5.18
N LEU A 120 -0.96 11.41 -5.25
CA LEU A 120 -0.42 10.60 -6.35
C LEU A 120 -1.05 9.20 -6.35
N GLN A 121 -1.44 8.71 -7.53
CA GLN A 121 -2.00 7.37 -7.72
C GLN A 121 -0.93 6.43 -8.26
N THR A 122 -0.48 6.66 -9.51
CA THR A 122 0.56 5.88 -10.19
C THR A 122 1.09 6.63 -11.41
N ALA A 123 2.19 6.16 -12.00
CA ALA A 123 2.64 6.62 -13.29
C ALA A 123 1.85 5.94 -14.41
N ILE A 124 1.59 6.69 -15.47
CA ILE A 124 0.87 6.21 -16.67
C ILE A 124 1.72 6.33 -17.94
N SER A 125 2.88 6.97 -17.83
CA SER A 125 3.94 7.04 -18.83
C SER A 125 5.27 7.42 -18.15
N PRO A 126 6.40 7.45 -18.87
CA PRO A 126 7.69 7.95 -18.36
C PRO A 126 7.65 9.38 -17.81
N THR A 127 6.73 10.22 -18.27
CA THR A 127 6.64 11.64 -17.85
C THR A 127 5.32 11.99 -17.19
N GLU A 128 4.30 11.15 -17.26
CA GLU A 128 2.98 11.46 -16.74
C GLU A 128 2.62 10.61 -15.53
N VAL A 129 2.03 11.27 -14.53
CA VAL A 129 1.46 10.61 -13.35
C VAL A 129 -0.03 10.93 -13.23
N LEU A 130 -0.79 9.92 -12.81
CA LEU A 130 -2.19 10.07 -12.44
C LEU A 130 -2.27 10.59 -11.01
N VAL A 131 -3.03 11.67 -10.82
CA VAL A 131 -3.18 12.31 -9.50
C VAL A 131 -4.65 12.57 -9.23
N MET A 132 -5.00 12.53 -7.94
CA MET A 132 -6.30 12.97 -7.46
C MET A 132 -6.11 14.32 -6.79
N ALA A 133 -6.79 15.35 -7.30
CA ALA A 133 -6.79 16.67 -6.70
C ALA A 133 -7.92 16.76 -5.66
N GLU A 134 -7.54 16.94 -4.40
CA GLU A 134 -8.45 16.91 -3.25
C GLU A 134 -8.68 18.33 -2.71
N ALA A 135 -9.95 18.75 -2.66
CA ALA A 135 -10.32 20.04 -2.09
C ALA A 135 -10.14 20.07 -0.56
N SER A 136 -10.28 18.91 0.07
CA SER A 136 -9.93 18.65 1.47
C SER A 136 -9.68 17.16 1.64
N PHE A 137 -9.16 16.75 2.81
CA PHE A 137 -8.92 15.35 3.15
C PHE A 137 -10.10 14.44 2.75
N GLU A 138 -9.81 13.40 1.96
CA GLU A 138 -10.77 12.39 1.46
C GLU A 138 -11.95 12.98 0.64
N LYS A 139 -11.81 14.20 0.13
CA LYS A 139 -12.77 14.83 -0.80
C LYS A 139 -12.10 15.06 -2.15
N ALA A 140 -12.05 13.99 -2.94
CA ALA A 140 -11.61 14.02 -4.32
C ALA A 140 -12.51 14.97 -5.13
N GLY A 141 -11.93 16.02 -5.70
CA GLY A 141 -12.65 16.95 -6.58
C GLY A 141 -12.55 16.54 -8.05
N ARG A 142 -11.41 15.98 -8.45
CA ARG A 142 -11.12 15.58 -9.83
C ARG A 142 -9.90 14.66 -9.92
N ILE A 143 -9.83 13.90 -11.01
CA ILE A 143 -8.62 13.23 -11.45
C ILE A 143 -7.93 14.09 -12.50
N GLU A 144 -6.63 14.23 -12.37
CA GLU A 144 -5.76 14.92 -13.32
C GLU A 144 -4.64 13.99 -13.79
N VAL A 145 -4.09 14.34 -14.96
CA VAL A 145 -2.79 13.87 -15.40
C VAL A 145 -1.82 15.01 -15.24
N TYR A 146 -0.73 14.78 -14.51
CA TYR A 146 0.36 15.74 -14.31
C TYR A 146 1.56 15.30 -15.15
N ASP A 147 2.02 16.16 -16.05
CA ASP A 147 3.25 15.99 -16.80
C ASP A 147 4.43 16.50 -15.95
N LEU A 148 5.23 15.57 -15.44
CA LEU A 148 6.38 15.81 -14.59
C LEU A 148 7.50 16.59 -15.28
N LYS A 149 7.59 16.55 -16.61
CA LYS A 149 8.61 17.25 -17.40
C LYS A 149 8.15 18.65 -17.79
N ALA A 150 6.90 18.79 -18.23
CA ALA A 150 6.33 20.08 -18.60
C ALA A 150 5.86 20.90 -17.38
N HIS A 151 5.76 20.28 -16.20
CA HIS A 151 5.21 20.87 -14.98
C HIS A 151 3.79 21.41 -15.15
N THR A 152 3.00 20.75 -15.99
CA THR A 152 1.61 21.11 -16.27
C THR A 152 0.68 19.99 -15.85
N SER A 153 -0.57 20.34 -15.57
CA SER A 153 -1.61 19.35 -15.34
C SER A 153 -2.82 19.61 -16.21
N ARG A 154 -3.53 18.53 -16.53
CA ARG A 154 -4.82 18.59 -17.22
C ARG A 154 -5.86 17.80 -16.45
N VAL A 155 -7.05 18.37 -16.33
CA VAL A 155 -8.19 17.65 -15.77
C VAL A 155 -8.64 16.59 -16.75
N VAL A 156 -8.76 15.35 -16.27
CA VAL A 156 -9.28 14.24 -17.07
C VAL A 156 -10.73 13.96 -16.69
N VAL A 157 -11.00 13.92 -15.39
CA VAL A 157 -12.32 13.54 -14.88
C VAL A 157 -12.72 14.49 -13.76
N PRO A 158 -13.80 15.27 -13.90
CA PRO A 158 -14.44 15.89 -12.73
C PRO A 158 -15.08 14.78 -11.89
N MET A 159 -14.86 14.78 -10.58
CA MET A 159 -15.50 13.78 -9.72
C MET A 159 -17.02 14.01 -9.66
N PRO A 160 -17.84 12.94 -9.73
CA PRO A 160 -19.27 13.08 -9.51
C PRO A 160 -19.55 13.67 -8.12
N GLN A 161 -20.67 14.39 -8.00
CA GLN A 161 -21.16 14.79 -6.69
C GLN A 161 -21.82 13.59 -6.01
N HIS A 162 -21.27 13.19 -4.86
CA HIS A 162 -21.80 12.09 -4.08
C HIS A 162 -22.46 12.57 -2.78
N PRO A 163 -23.38 11.78 -2.22
CA PRO A 163 -23.90 12.03 -0.89
C PRO A 163 -22.80 12.13 0.17
N LYS A 164 -23.09 12.83 1.27
CA LYS A 164 -22.17 12.96 2.40
C LYS A 164 -21.73 11.58 2.87
N GLY A 165 -20.42 11.42 3.08
CA GLY A 165 -19.83 10.17 3.57
C GLY A 165 -19.40 9.22 2.45
N TYR A 166 -19.67 9.50 1.19
CA TYR A 166 -19.05 8.75 0.11
C TYR A 166 -17.56 9.07 -0.01
N PHE A 167 -16.74 8.03 -0.15
CA PHE A 167 -15.29 8.13 -0.19
C PHE A 167 -14.74 7.44 -1.43
N GLU A 168 -14.14 8.25 -2.30
CA GLU A 168 -13.37 7.74 -3.43
C GLU A 168 -12.10 7.04 -2.95
N GLN A 169 -11.88 5.84 -3.48
CA GLN A 169 -10.72 5.02 -3.19
C GLN A 169 -9.67 5.18 -4.29
N GLY A 170 -8.73 4.24 -4.39
CA GLY A 170 -7.68 4.28 -5.41
C GLY A 170 -8.23 4.29 -6.83
N ALA A 171 -7.51 4.98 -7.72
CA ALA A 171 -7.75 4.96 -9.15
C ALA A 171 -6.66 4.15 -9.86
N VAL A 172 -7.01 3.55 -11.00
CA VAL A 172 -6.09 2.86 -11.90
C VAL A 172 -6.30 3.39 -13.32
N ALA A 173 -5.23 3.48 -14.10
CA ALA A 173 -5.30 3.81 -15.51
C ALA A 173 -4.90 2.60 -16.35
N GLY A 174 -5.72 2.28 -17.34
CA GLY A 174 -5.34 1.43 -18.46
C GLY A 174 -4.99 2.28 -19.68
N ASP A 175 -4.92 1.65 -20.84
CA ASP A 175 -4.57 2.33 -22.09
C ASP A 175 -5.64 3.36 -22.50
N THR A 176 -6.92 2.98 -22.38
CA THR A 176 -8.06 3.78 -22.89
C THR A 176 -8.87 4.44 -21.78
N TYR A 177 -8.93 3.83 -20.59
CA TYR A 177 -9.81 4.26 -19.51
C TYR A 177 -9.05 4.45 -18.21
N ILE A 178 -9.60 5.31 -17.36
CA ILE A 178 -9.29 5.38 -15.93
C ILE A 178 -10.48 4.78 -15.20
N ALA A 179 -10.22 3.92 -14.22
CA ALA A 179 -11.23 3.37 -13.34
C ALA A 179 -10.92 3.71 -11.89
N TRP A 180 -11.95 3.85 -11.08
CA TRP A 180 -11.84 3.96 -9.62
C TRP A 180 -13.06 3.31 -8.99
N TRP A 181 -13.00 3.15 -7.67
CA TRP A 181 -14.14 2.70 -6.91
C TRP A 181 -14.36 3.60 -5.71
N GLY A 182 -15.60 3.66 -5.23
CA GLY A 182 -15.95 4.41 -4.03
C GLY A 182 -16.78 3.57 -3.07
N THR A 183 -16.77 3.99 -1.81
CA THR A 183 -17.48 3.33 -0.71
C THR A 183 -18.26 4.33 0.11
N THR A 184 -19.29 3.86 0.81
CA THR A 184 -19.98 4.67 1.84
C THR A 184 -19.95 3.94 3.20
N PRO A 185 -19.67 4.64 4.32
CA PRO A 185 -19.76 4.10 5.67
C PRO A 185 -21.16 3.64 6.05
N GLU A 186 -22.18 4.22 5.43
CA GLU A 186 -23.59 3.96 5.74
C GLU A 186 -24.01 2.57 5.25
N SER A 187 -23.34 2.05 4.21
CA SER A 187 -23.54 0.70 3.67
C SER A 187 -22.22 -0.08 3.67
N PRO A 188 -21.76 -0.59 4.83
CA PRO A 188 -20.57 -1.42 4.88
C PRO A 188 -20.74 -2.66 3.99
N GLY A 189 -19.71 -3.01 3.22
CA GLY A 189 -19.80 -4.07 2.22
C GLY A 189 -20.46 -3.60 0.92
N TRP A 190 -20.21 -2.35 0.52
CA TRP A 190 -20.66 -1.75 -0.73
C TRP A 190 -19.48 -1.14 -1.48
N ALA A 191 -19.44 -1.30 -2.80
CA ALA A 191 -18.52 -0.62 -3.69
C ALA A 191 -19.20 -0.22 -5.00
N ASP A 192 -19.05 1.05 -5.38
CA ASP A 192 -19.42 1.54 -6.70
C ASP A 192 -18.19 1.61 -7.59
N PHE A 193 -18.28 1.09 -8.81
CA PHE A 193 -17.22 1.15 -9.81
C PHE A 193 -17.52 2.20 -10.86
N TRP A 194 -16.53 3.01 -11.17
CA TRP A 194 -16.62 4.11 -12.10
C TRP A 194 -15.52 4.06 -13.13
N VAL A 195 -15.80 4.59 -14.32
CA VAL A 195 -14.83 4.73 -15.41
C VAL A 195 -14.98 6.07 -16.10
N ALA A 196 -13.89 6.52 -16.72
CA ALA A 196 -13.88 7.63 -17.65
C ALA A 196 -12.80 7.43 -18.72
N PRO A 197 -12.96 7.99 -19.95
CA PRO A 197 -11.89 7.95 -20.94
C PRO A 197 -10.62 8.63 -20.43
N ARG A 198 -9.45 8.07 -20.73
CA ARG A 198 -8.13 8.61 -20.31
C ARG A 198 -7.83 9.98 -20.93
N GLU A 199 -8.39 10.26 -22.11
CA GLU A 199 -8.28 11.56 -22.77
C GLU A 199 -9.12 12.64 -22.10
N GLY A 200 -10.16 12.22 -21.36
CA GLY A 200 -11.07 13.07 -20.62
C GLY A 200 -12.52 12.80 -20.98
N GLY A 201 -13.43 13.13 -20.07
CA GLY A 201 -14.86 12.97 -20.30
C GLY A 201 -15.67 12.85 -19.03
N ALA A 202 -16.98 12.67 -19.20
CA ALA A 202 -17.88 12.45 -18.07
C ALA A 202 -17.65 11.06 -17.46
N PRO A 203 -17.60 10.96 -16.12
CA PRO A 203 -17.53 9.67 -15.43
C PRO A 203 -18.83 8.87 -15.62
N VAL A 204 -18.71 7.56 -15.78
CA VAL A 204 -19.84 6.62 -15.90
C VAL A 204 -19.75 5.59 -14.78
N LYS A 205 -20.84 5.38 -14.03
CA LYS A 205 -20.94 4.28 -13.07
C LYS A 205 -21.12 2.97 -13.86
N VAL A 206 -20.13 2.12 -13.80
CA VAL A 206 -20.12 0.80 -14.45
C VAL A 206 -21.05 -0.15 -13.69
N GLY A 207 -21.01 -0.11 -12.36
CA GLY A 207 -21.94 -0.87 -11.56
C GLY A 207 -21.62 -0.81 -10.09
N GLU A 208 -22.28 -1.70 -9.37
CA GLU A 208 -22.30 -1.75 -7.91
C GLU A 208 -22.20 -3.19 -7.47
N VAL A 209 -21.43 -3.42 -6.41
CA VAL A 209 -21.34 -4.74 -5.79
C VAL A 209 -21.52 -4.63 -4.27
N ARG A 210 -21.97 -5.74 -3.68
CA ARG A 210 -22.22 -5.85 -2.24
C ARG A 210 -21.53 -7.05 -1.62
N GLY A 211 -21.48 -7.09 -0.30
CA GLY A 211 -20.93 -8.20 0.48
C GLY A 211 -19.43 -8.36 0.28
N GLY A 212 -18.96 -9.61 0.15
CA GLY A 212 -17.53 -9.92 -0.01
C GLY A 212 -16.90 -9.34 -1.28
N LEU A 213 -17.68 -9.13 -2.35
CA LEU A 213 -17.18 -8.55 -3.61
C LEU A 213 -16.80 -7.07 -3.50
N ALA A 214 -17.40 -6.37 -2.53
CA ALA A 214 -17.15 -4.96 -2.27
C ALA A 214 -15.85 -4.70 -1.50
N ASP A 215 -15.18 -5.76 -1.00
CA ASP A 215 -13.89 -5.63 -0.35
C ASP A 215 -12.75 -5.63 -1.36
N VAL A 216 -12.72 -4.62 -2.23
CA VAL A 216 -11.75 -4.52 -3.33
C VAL A 216 -10.33 -4.47 -2.79
N ASP A 217 -9.49 -5.41 -3.26
CA ASP A 217 -8.07 -5.50 -2.89
C ASP A 217 -7.18 -4.85 -3.96
N GLN A 218 -7.35 -5.26 -5.21
CA GLN A 218 -6.64 -4.76 -6.39
C GLN A 218 -7.62 -4.64 -7.56
N MET A 219 -7.35 -3.72 -8.48
CA MET A 219 -8.18 -3.41 -9.64
C MET A 219 -7.33 -3.02 -10.85
N ALA A 220 -7.85 -3.31 -12.02
CA ALA A 220 -7.35 -2.90 -13.32
C ALA A 220 -8.51 -2.50 -14.24
N VAL A 221 -8.17 -1.86 -15.35
CA VAL A 221 -9.13 -1.51 -16.39
C VAL A 221 -8.54 -1.78 -17.76
N THR A 222 -9.38 -2.31 -18.64
CA THR A 222 -9.06 -2.62 -20.05
C THR A 222 -9.93 -1.78 -20.97
N ARG A 223 -9.94 -2.08 -22.28
CA ARG A 223 -10.89 -1.45 -23.21
C ARG A 223 -12.34 -1.84 -22.93
N ASP A 224 -12.53 -3.05 -22.41
CA ASP A 224 -13.86 -3.67 -22.39
C ASP A 224 -14.39 -3.89 -20.96
N HIS A 225 -13.49 -3.98 -19.97
CA HIS A 225 -13.87 -4.36 -18.61
C HIS A 225 -13.12 -3.57 -17.52
N VAL A 226 -13.81 -3.34 -16.41
CA VAL A 226 -13.20 -3.15 -15.07
C VAL A 226 -12.97 -4.53 -14.48
N ILE A 227 -11.78 -4.77 -13.91
CA ILE A 227 -11.34 -6.07 -13.42
C ILE A 227 -10.82 -5.88 -11.99
N TRP A 228 -11.22 -6.72 -11.05
CA TRP A 228 -10.74 -6.59 -9.66
C TRP A 228 -10.71 -7.94 -8.95
N SER A 229 -9.92 -8.02 -7.88
CA SER A 229 -9.99 -9.11 -6.92
C SER A 229 -10.48 -8.59 -5.58
N PRO A 230 -11.55 -9.18 -4.99
CA PRO A 230 -11.90 -8.92 -3.61
C PRO A 230 -10.90 -9.56 -2.66
N ALA A 231 -10.89 -9.11 -1.41
CA ALA A 231 -10.10 -9.62 -0.32
C ALA A 231 -10.26 -11.14 -0.09
N ALA A 232 -11.45 -11.67 -0.38
CA ALA A 232 -11.77 -13.09 -0.24
C ALA A 232 -11.17 -13.99 -1.34
N GLY A 233 -10.56 -13.40 -2.38
CA GLY A 233 -10.00 -14.13 -3.52
C GLY A 233 -11.01 -14.32 -4.66
N GLY A 234 -10.51 -14.79 -5.80
CA GLY A 234 -11.20 -14.70 -7.08
C GLY A 234 -10.82 -13.44 -7.83
N VAL A 235 -10.93 -13.47 -9.15
CA VAL A 235 -10.85 -12.27 -9.99
C VAL A 235 -12.16 -12.13 -10.74
N TYR A 236 -12.73 -10.93 -10.70
CA TYR A 236 -14.02 -10.60 -11.29
C TYR A 236 -13.83 -9.52 -12.33
N ARG A 237 -14.76 -9.47 -13.28
CA ARG A 237 -14.84 -8.44 -14.29
C ARG A 237 -16.26 -7.92 -14.43
N MET A 238 -16.38 -6.69 -14.90
CA MET A 238 -17.65 -6.06 -15.26
C MET A 238 -17.45 -5.29 -16.57
N PRO A 239 -18.35 -5.43 -17.56
CA PRO A 239 -18.24 -4.67 -18.81
C PRO A 239 -18.22 -3.17 -18.54
N ILE A 240 -17.43 -2.39 -19.29
CA ILE A 240 -17.37 -0.93 -19.15
C ILE A 240 -18.72 -0.25 -19.46
N SER A 241 -19.56 -0.90 -20.27
CA SER A 241 -20.96 -0.50 -20.51
C SER A 241 -21.89 -0.71 -19.31
N GLY A 242 -21.39 -1.34 -18.25
CA GLY A 242 -22.14 -1.80 -17.10
C GLY A 242 -22.75 -3.19 -17.26
N GLY A 243 -23.11 -3.79 -16.12
CA GLY A 243 -23.67 -5.13 -16.05
C GLY A 243 -23.43 -5.81 -14.71
N ALA A 244 -23.78 -7.09 -14.63
CA ALA A 244 -23.50 -7.91 -13.44
C ALA A 244 -22.00 -8.26 -13.37
N PRO A 245 -21.42 -8.36 -12.16
CA PRO A 245 -20.07 -8.86 -11.99
C PRO A 245 -19.98 -10.33 -12.40
N GLU A 246 -18.99 -10.69 -13.22
CA GLU A 246 -18.70 -12.06 -13.63
C GLU A 246 -17.35 -12.50 -13.05
N ARG A 247 -17.28 -13.68 -12.44
CA ARG A 247 -16.00 -14.26 -12.02
C ARG A 247 -15.26 -14.79 -13.24
N ILE A 248 -13.98 -14.45 -13.38
CA ILE A 248 -13.12 -15.02 -14.42
C ILE A 248 -12.87 -16.51 -14.08
N PRO A 249 -13.12 -17.45 -15.00
CA PRO A 249 -12.93 -18.89 -14.74
C PRO A 249 -11.51 -19.23 -14.27
N GLY A 250 -11.39 -20.19 -13.34
CA GLY A 250 -10.09 -20.67 -12.87
C GLY A 250 -9.35 -19.71 -11.93
N THR A 251 -10.04 -18.72 -11.34
CA THR A 251 -9.45 -17.74 -10.42
C THR A 251 -9.73 -18.00 -8.95
N ASP A 252 -10.33 -19.14 -8.60
CA ASP A 252 -10.52 -19.54 -7.21
C ASP A 252 -9.19 -19.54 -6.43
N GLY A 253 -9.18 -18.82 -5.31
CA GLY A 253 -7.97 -18.65 -4.48
C GLY A 253 -6.87 -17.82 -5.13
N LEU A 254 -7.14 -17.09 -6.22
CA LEU A 254 -6.19 -16.16 -6.83
C LEU A 254 -6.56 -14.70 -6.54
N TRP A 255 -5.55 -13.84 -6.46
CA TRP A 255 -5.67 -12.39 -6.35
C TRP A 255 -4.96 -11.72 -7.52
N LEU A 256 -5.54 -10.62 -8.01
CA LEU A 256 -4.95 -9.81 -9.07
C LEU A 256 -3.67 -9.15 -8.54
N THR A 257 -2.57 -9.24 -9.27
CA THR A 257 -1.36 -8.46 -8.96
C THR A 257 -1.33 -7.22 -9.83
N ASP A 258 -1.33 -7.42 -11.13
CA ASP A 258 -1.30 -6.44 -12.19
C ASP A 258 -2.01 -7.08 -13.38
N TRP A 259 -2.75 -6.34 -14.20
CA TRP A 259 -3.39 -6.99 -15.34
C TRP A 259 -2.35 -7.35 -16.42
N PRO A 260 -2.30 -8.61 -16.91
CA PRO A 260 -3.27 -9.69 -16.74
C PRO A 260 -2.91 -10.80 -15.73
N SER A 261 -1.97 -10.57 -14.82
CA SER A 261 -1.45 -11.54 -13.87
C SER A 261 -2.23 -11.66 -12.56
N ALA A 262 -2.33 -12.89 -12.06
CA ALA A 262 -2.87 -13.21 -10.73
C ALA A 262 -2.02 -14.27 -10.03
N VAL A 263 -2.08 -14.28 -8.69
CA VAL A 263 -1.24 -15.14 -7.84
C VAL A 263 -2.05 -15.76 -6.70
N ASP A 264 -1.57 -16.87 -6.14
CA ASP A 264 -2.21 -17.60 -5.03
C ASP A 264 -1.87 -17.06 -3.64
N VAL A 265 -1.16 -15.94 -3.56
CA VAL A 265 -0.82 -15.27 -2.31
C VAL A 265 -1.19 -13.80 -2.38
N ARG A 266 -2.10 -13.40 -1.50
CA ARG A 266 -2.52 -12.01 -1.38
C ARG A 266 -1.37 -11.12 -0.91
N ASP A 267 -1.19 -9.95 -1.53
CA ASP A 267 -0.24 -8.96 -1.03
C ASP A 267 -0.74 -8.28 0.26
N LEU A 268 0.18 -8.05 1.18
CA LEU A 268 -0.10 -7.70 2.57
C LEU A 268 -0.37 -6.21 2.79
N TRP A 269 -0.14 -5.38 1.78
CA TRP A 269 0.09 -3.97 2.00
C TRP A 269 -1.18 -3.12 2.09
N TYR A 270 -2.29 -3.52 1.45
CA TYR A 270 -3.53 -2.72 1.39
C TYR A 270 -4.79 -3.37 1.97
N GLY A 271 -4.72 -4.64 2.37
CA GLY A 271 -5.88 -5.45 2.75
C GLY A 271 -6.33 -5.39 4.23
N SER A 272 -7.62 -5.64 4.45
CA SER A 272 -8.25 -5.72 5.78
C SER A 272 -8.40 -7.15 6.32
N GLY A 273 -7.89 -8.16 5.59
CA GLY A 273 -7.91 -9.56 6.01
C GLY A 273 -6.74 -9.90 6.94
N PRO A 274 -6.75 -11.09 7.59
CA PRO A 274 -5.54 -11.63 8.16
C PRO A 274 -4.50 -11.72 7.03
N PRO A 275 -3.34 -11.06 7.18
CA PRO A 275 -2.30 -11.15 6.17
C PRO A 275 -1.92 -12.62 5.98
N SER A 276 -1.60 -13.04 4.75
CA SER A 276 -0.72 -14.21 4.64
C SER A 276 0.56 -13.90 5.43
N SER A 277 1.17 -14.91 6.04
CA SER A 277 2.44 -14.67 6.72
C SER A 277 3.42 -14.02 5.72
N PRO A 278 4.26 -13.06 6.11
CA PRO A 278 5.38 -12.62 5.27
C PRO A 278 6.20 -13.80 4.73
N GLU A 279 6.18 -14.93 5.44
CA GLU A 279 6.85 -16.19 5.09
C GLU A 279 6.06 -17.08 4.12
N THR A 280 4.76 -16.84 3.94
CA THR A 280 3.91 -17.60 2.99
C THR A 280 4.52 -17.47 1.61
N ASN A 281 4.58 -18.56 0.86
CA ASN A 281 5.22 -18.61 -0.45
C ASN A 281 4.18 -18.70 -1.55
N GLN A 282 4.38 -17.92 -2.61
CA GLN A 282 3.62 -18.04 -3.84
C GLN A 282 4.01 -19.33 -4.56
N SER A 283 3.02 -20.06 -5.07
CA SER A 283 3.23 -21.25 -5.89
C SER A 283 2.68 -21.11 -7.30
N VAL A 284 1.71 -20.21 -7.51
CA VAL A 284 1.05 -20.02 -8.80
C VAL A 284 1.23 -18.60 -9.31
N LEU A 285 1.54 -18.50 -10.61
CA LEU A 285 1.38 -17.28 -11.39
C LEU A 285 0.47 -17.60 -12.58
N ALA A 286 -0.67 -16.94 -12.67
CA ALA A 286 -1.66 -17.13 -13.74
C ALA A 286 -1.71 -15.93 -14.67
N ASP A 287 -1.84 -16.17 -15.97
CA ASP A 287 -2.22 -15.17 -16.97
C ASP A 287 -3.72 -15.29 -17.26
N LEU A 288 -4.48 -14.28 -16.87
CA LEU A 288 -5.94 -14.25 -16.96
C LEU A 288 -6.45 -14.01 -18.39
N LYS A 289 -5.60 -13.55 -19.32
CA LYS A 289 -5.98 -13.43 -20.74
C LYS A 289 -5.94 -14.79 -21.44
N THR A 290 -4.91 -15.58 -21.15
CA THR A 290 -4.67 -16.86 -21.83
C THR A 290 -5.17 -18.06 -21.03
N GLY A 291 -5.44 -17.90 -19.73
CA GLY A 291 -5.72 -18.98 -18.80
C GLY A 291 -4.49 -19.81 -18.43
N ALA A 292 -3.30 -19.44 -18.93
CA ALA A 292 -2.06 -20.15 -18.64
C ALA A 292 -1.69 -20.02 -17.16
N ARG A 293 -1.15 -21.09 -16.59
CA ARG A 293 -0.66 -21.13 -15.21
C ARG A 293 0.79 -21.60 -15.20
N LYS A 294 1.61 -20.92 -14.41
CA LYS A 294 3.01 -21.25 -14.18
C LYS A 294 3.19 -21.64 -12.72
N ASP A 295 3.77 -22.82 -12.51
CA ASP A 295 4.27 -23.23 -11.19
C ASP A 295 5.57 -22.47 -10.90
N VAL A 296 5.48 -21.48 -10.03
CA VAL A 296 6.63 -20.71 -9.55
C VAL A 296 7.16 -21.24 -8.21
N GLY A 297 6.44 -22.18 -7.58
CA GLY A 297 6.89 -22.88 -6.38
C GLY A 297 7.99 -23.88 -6.69
N GLY A 298 7.94 -24.53 -7.86
CA GLY A 298 8.96 -25.48 -8.32
C GLY A 298 10.36 -24.89 -8.55
N ILE A 299 10.47 -23.58 -8.80
CA ILE A 299 11.77 -22.90 -8.98
C ILE A 299 12.32 -22.27 -7.69
N ARG A 300 11.54 -22.27 -6.61
CA ARG A 300 11.94 -21.68 -5.33
C ARG A 300 13.05 -22.54 -4.69
N PRO A 301 14.20 -21.96 -4.34
CA PRO A 301 15.27 -22.71 -3.67
C PRO A 301 14.84 -23.24 -2.30
N ALA A 302 15.45 -24.35 -1.88
CA ALA A 302 15.23 -24.91 -0.55
C ALA A 302 15.61 -23.91 0.55
N GLY A 303 14.80 -23.84 1.61
CA GLY A 303 15.01 -22.90 2.73
C GLY A 303 14.59 -21.46 2.48
N VAL A 304 14.23 -21.10 1.24
CA VAL A 304 13.71 -19.76 0.92
C VAL A 304 12.23 -19.66 1.31
N THR A 305 11.90 -18.58 2.01
CA THR A 305 10.55 -18.21 2.46
C THR A 305 10.11 -16.88 1.87
N GLY A 306 8.83 -16.55 1.97
CA GLY A 306 8.29 -15.30 1.45
C GLY A 306 8.43 -15.16 -0.07
N TRP A 307 8.46 -16.27 -0.81
CA TRP A 307 8.66 -16.28 -2.26
C TRP A 307 7.54 -15.52 -2.97
N ARG A 308 7.88 -14.46 -3.71
CA ARG A 308 6.97 -13.61 -4.49
C ARG A 308 7.45 -13.52 -5.91
N CYS A 309 6.56 -13.68 -6.87
CA CYS A 309 6.84 -13.61 -8.29
C CYS A 309 5.87 -12.66 -9.01
N SER A 310 6.43 -11.84 -9.89
CA SER A 310 5.73 -11.13 -10.95
C SER A 310 5.78 -11.94 -12.24
N THR A 311 5.48 -11.33 -13.38
CA THR A 311 5.68 -11.92 -14.72
C THR A 311 7.14 -12.26 -15.03
N THR A 312 8.09 -11.46 -14.53
CA THR A 312 9.49 -11.53 -14.97
C THR A 312 10.45 -11.96 -13.88
N TRP A 313 10.26 -11.45 -12.67
CA TRP A 313 11.16 -11.68 -11.53
C TRP A 313 10.45 -12.29 -10.34
N CYS A 314 11.21 -13.04 -9.56
CA CYS A 314 10.87 -13.57 -8.27
C CYS A 314 11.90 -13.14 -7.22
N TYR A 315 11.47 -13.04 -5.97
CA TYR A 315 12.38 -12.93 -4.83
C TYR A 315 11.84 -13.68 -3.60
N GLY A 316 12.71 -14.02 -2.66
CA GLY A 316 12.37 -14.50 -1.32
C GLY A 316 13.54 -14.32 -0.36
N SER A 317 13.40 -14.79 0.88
CA SER A 317 14.43 -14.67 1.93
C SER A 317 14.89 -16.03 2.44
N ASP A 318 16.20 -16.21 2.60
CA ASP A 318 16.81 -17.34 3.32
C ASP A 318 17.04 -17.04 4.82
N GLY A 319 16.52 -15.90 5.30
CA GLY A 319 16.65 -15.41 6.67
C GLY A 319 17.79 -14.40 6.88
N GLN A 320 18.79 -14.35 6.00
CA GLN A 320 19.92 -13.40 6.08
C GLN A 320 20.12 -12.59 4.79
N SER A 321 19.62 -13.11 3.68
CA SER A 321 19.79 -12.57 2.35
C SER A 321 18.47 -12.62 1.57
N THR A 322 18.38 -11.78 0.54
CA THR A 322 17.34 -11.94 -0.47
C THR A 322 17.85 -12.83 -1.60
N VAL A 323 17.11 -13.87 -1.93
CA VAL A 323 17.32 -14.68 -3.13
C VAL A 323 16.43 -14.14 -4.25
N ILE A 324 17.00 -13.87 -5.41
CA ILE A 324 16.32 -13.29 -6.58
C ILE A 324 16.51 -14.25 -7.75
N SER A 325 15.47 -14.46 -8.55
CA SER A 325 15.54 -15.27 -9.78
C SER A 325 14.54 -14.76 -10.81
N ARG A 326 14.75 -15.07 -12.08
CA ARG A 326 13.71 -14.92 -13.12
C ARG A 326 12.60 -15.94 -12.85
N THR A 327 11.40 -15.70 -13.39
CA THR A 327 10.30 -16.65 -13.20
C THR A 327 10.53 -18.01 -13.83
N ASP A 328 11.49 -18.16 -14.75
CA ASP A 328 11.92 -19.44 -15.33
C ASP A 328 13.05 -20.13 -14.53
N GLY A 329 13.44 -19.58 -13.38
CA GLY A 329 14.52 -20.10 -12.54
C GLY A 329 15.93 -19.63 -12.96
N SER A 330 16.06 -18.93 -14.09
CA SER A 330 17.35 -18.38 -14.54
C SER A 330 17.77 -17.15 -13.73
N ALA A 331 19.02 -16.71 -13.94
CA ALA A 331 19.63 -15.54 -13.31
C ALA A 331 19.46 -15.50 -11.77
N MET A 332 19.51 -16.68 -11.16
CA MET A 332 19.40 -16.83 -9.71
C MET A 332 20.62 -16.22 -9.02
N ARG A 333 20.40 -15.41 -8.00
CA ARG A 333 21.44 -14.78 -7.20
C ARG A 333 20.97 -14.50 -5.78
N THR A 334 21.93 -14.45 -4.87
CA THR A 334 21.69 -14.12 -3.46
C THR A 334 22.34 -12.79 -3.15
N VAL A 335 21.60 -11.90 -2.48
CA VAL A 335 22.05 -10.56 -2.11
C VAL A 335 22.08 -10.45 -0.59
N PRO A 336 23.26 -10.56 0.04
CA PRO A 336 23.41 -10.50 1.49
C PRO A 336 22.92 -9.16 2.07
N GLY A 337 22.21 -9.22 3.21
CA GLY A 337 21.75 -8.03 3.93
C GLY A 337 20.64 -7.23 3.24
N LEU A 338 20.26 -7.57 2.01
CA LEU A 338 19.07 -7.03 1.36
C LEU A 338 17.85 -7.73 1.95
N MET A 339 16.87 -6.92 2.38
CA MET A 339 15.57 -7.41 2.83
C MET A 339 14.49 -6.76 1.98
N LEU A 340 13.96 -7.53 1.03
CA LEU A 340 12.85 -7.10 0.19
C LEU A 340 11.49 -7.43 0.82
N SER A 341 10.49 -6.63 0.51
CA SER A 341 9.11 -6.85 0.96
C SER A 341 8.09 -6.30 -0.04
N GLY A 342 6.85 -6.80 0.06
CA GLY A 342 5.70 -6.32 -0.72
C GLY A 342 5.66 -6.82 -2.17
N THR A 343 4.86 -6.15 -3.00
CA THR A 343 4.71 -6.48 -4.41
C THR A 343 5.92 -6.05 -5.26
N ILE A 344 6.16 -6.79 -6.33
CA ILE A 344 7.08 -6.40 -7.40
C ILE A 344 6.36 -5.42 -8.35
N HIS A 345 6.75 -4.17 -8.34
CA HIS A 345 6.18 -3.09 -9.15
C HIS A 345 6.72 -3.14 -10.58
N GLY A 346 5.82 -3.03 -11.56
CA GLY A 346 6.17 -3.07 -12.98
C GLY A 346 6.91 -4.33 -13.40
N GLY A 347 6.74 -5.42 -12.66
CA GLY A 347 7.43 -6.68 -12.88
C GLY A 347 8.94 -6.64 -12.67
N ARG A 348 9.50 -5.58 -12.06
CA ARG A 348 10.96 -5.36 -11.97
C ARG A 348 11.44 -4.78 -10.65
N PHE A 349 10.65 -3.94 -9.98
CA PHE A 349 11.13 -3.17 -8.83
C PHE A 349 10.52 -3.70 -7.54
N ALA A 350 11.31 -3.79 -6.48
CA ALA A 350 10.84 -4.23 -5.17
C ALA A 350 11.26 -3.24 -4.09
N GLU A 351 10.52 -3.18 -3.00
CA GLU A 351 10.86 -2.31 -1.87
C GLU A 351 11.88 -2.99 -0.96
N GLY A 352 12.96 -2.28 -0.63
CA GLY A 352 14.01 -2.76 0.27
C GLY A 352 14.43 -1.69 1.26
N GLY A 353 14.10 -1.88 2.54
CA GLY A 353 14.32 -0.88 3.58
C GLY A 353 13.72 0.48 3.23
N ALA A 354 14.58 1.48 3.05
CA ALA A 354 14.20 2.86 2.71
C ALA A 354 14.30 3.19 1.20
N GLY A 355 14.60 2.21 0.35
CA GLY A 355 14.81 2.38 -1.08
C GLY A 355 13.93 1.49 -1.96
N VAL A 356 14.11 1.68 -3.26
CA VAL A 356 13.62 0.79 -4.31
C VAL A 356 14.80 0.03 -4.88
N TYR A 357 14.66 -1.29 -4.99
CA TYR A 357 15.64 -2.20 -5.57
C TYR A 357 15.19 -2.63 -6.97
N ASP A 358 16.07 -2.50 -7.96
CA ASP A 358 15.85 -2.99 -9.31
C ASP A 358 16.31 -4.45 -9.43
N LEU A 359 15.35 -5.37 -9.54
CA LEU A 359 15.61 -6.81 -9.65
C LEU A 359 16.35 -7.19 -10.93
N ALA A 360 16.41 -6.31 -11.93
CA ALA A 360 17.13 -6.57 -13.16
C ALA A 360 18.60 -6.15 -13.10
N THR A 361 18.89 -4.97 -12.54
CA THR A 361 20.26 -4.40 -12.53
C THR A 361 20.99 -4.57 -11.20
N GLY A 362 20.26 -4.87 -10.13
CA GLY A 362 20.78 -4.95 -8.77
C GLY A 362 21.06 -3.59 -8.11
N ARG A 363 20.65 -2.49 -8.74
CA ARG A 363 20.82 -1.13 -8.21
C ARG A 363 19.73 -0.79 -7.20
N THR A 364 20.08 -0.02 -6.17
CA THR A 364 19.16 0.46 -5.13
C THR A 364 19.20 1.97 -5.05
N GLY A 365 18.05 2.63 -5.20
CA GLY A 365 17.91 4.07 -4.98
C GLY A 365 17.11 4.37 -3.72
N GLN A 366 17.69 5.12 -2.78
CA GLN A 366 16.98 5.59 -1.57
C GLN A 366 15.90 6.62 -1.93
N VAL A 367 14.67 6.41 -1.45
CA VAL A 367 13.49 7.26 -1.75
C VAL A 367 13.01 8.01 -0.50
N MET A 368 13.93 8.74 0.12
CA MET A 368 13.66 9.59 1.29
C MET A 368 14.61 10.78 1.32
N ALA A 369 14.16 11.91 1.86
CA ALA A 369 15.08 12.98 2.21
C ALA A 369 15.84 12.58 3.48
N ARG A 370 17.13 12.87 3.51
CA ARG A 370 17.91 12.85 4.74
C ARG A 370 17.91 14.25 5.34
N THR A 371 17.72 14.36 6.65
CA THR A 371 18.04 15.60 7.36
C THR A 371 19.56 15.78 7.44
N ALA A 372 20.02 16.97 7.81
CA ALA A 372 21.44 17.23 8.00
C ALA A 372 22.05 16.34 9.11
N GLU A 373 21.22 15.93 10.06
CA GLU A 373 21.52 15.02 11.17
C GLU A 373 21.43 13.54 10.76
N GLY A 374 21.10 13.26 9.50
CA GLY A 374 20.98 11.90 8.96
C GLY A 374 19.64 11.22 9.24
N GLU A 375 18.64 11.93 9.79
CA GLU A 375 17.31 11.37 10.02
C GLU A 375 16.55 11.20 8.70
N ALA A 376 15.81 10.10 8.61
CA ALA A 376 15.00 9.75 7.45
C ALA A 376 13.68 10.53 7.45
N SER A 377 13.40 11.28 6.38
CA SER A 377 12.05 11.82 6.15
C SER A 377 11.08 10.70 5.80
N SER A 378 9.79 10.93 6.04
CA SER A 378 8.75 10.03 5.53
C SER A 378 8.77 9.97 4.00
N ARG A 379 8.56 8.76 3.48
CA ARG A 379 8.25 8.49 2.07
C ARG A 379 6.81 8.04 1.95
N ALA A 380 6.23 8.22 0.78
CA ALA A 380 4.93 7.71 0.44
C ALA A 380 4.99 6.99 -0.91
N VAL A 381 4.01 6.11 -1.08
CA VAL A 381 3.83 5.24 -2.24
C VAL A 381 2.51 5.67 -2.86
N GLY A 382 2.44 5.74 -4.19
CA GLY A 382 1.19 6.07 -4.88
C GLY A 382 0.01 5.21 -4.42
N THR A 383 -1.17 5.80 -4.35
CA THR A 383 -2.37 5.16 -3.76
C THR A 383 -3.27 4.47 -4.79
N SER A 384 -2.70 4.06 -5.92
CA SER A 384 -3.40 3.32 -6.98
C SER A 384 -4.09 2.07 -6.46
N ALA A 385 -5.17 1.67 -7.14
CA ALA A 385 -5.81 0.37 -6.93
C ALA A 385 -5.06 -0.79 -7.63
N SER A 386 -3.92 -0.51 -8.26
CA SER A 386 -2.93 -1.46 -8.78
C SER A 386 -1.57 -1.21 -8.10
N PRO A 387 -0.58 -2.11 -8.23
CA PRO A 387 0.81 -1.82 -7.91
C PRO A 387 1.21 -0.52 -8.58
N THR A 388 1.71 0.42 -7.78
CA THR A 388 2.03 1.75 -8.25
C THR A 388 3.44 1.80 -8.81
N LEU A 389 3.65 2.68 -9.77
CA LEU A 389 4.97 2.95 -10.34
C LEU A 389 5.57 4.24 -9.79
N VAL A 390 5.03 4.77 -8.69
CA VAL A 390 5.46 6.06 -8.13
C VAL A 390 5.75 5.99 -6.64
N TYR A 391 6.93 6.49 -6.29
CA TYR A 391 7.33 6.84 -4.92
C TYR A 391 7.52 8.33 -4.82
N TYR A 392 7.20 8.91 -3.67
CA TYR A 392 7.39 10.34 -3.45
C TYR A 392 7.75 10.68 -2.01
N TRP A 393 8.52 11.74 -1.83
CA TRP A 393 8.97 12.24 -0.53
C TRP A 393 9.12 13.77 -0.57
N ASN A 394 9.31 14.39 0.59
CA ASN A 394 9.51 15.84 0.64
C ASN A 394 10.81 16.22 -0.08
N ALA A 395 10.74 17.19 -0.99
CA ALA A 395 11.93 17.63 -1.73
C ALA A 395 12.99 18.30 -0.83
N LEU A 396 12.53 18.99 0.22
CA LEU A 396 13.38 19.58 1.24
C LEU A 396 13.29 18.76 2.54
N PRO A 397 14.40 18.67 3.30
CA PRO A 397 14.37 18.11 4.65
C PRO A 397 13.31 18.80 5.50
N ILE A 398 12.66 18.04 6.37
CA ILE A 398 11.83 18.62 7.42
C ILE A 398 12.79 19.22 8.44
N VAL A 399 12.94 20.54 8.44
CA VAL A 399 13.69 21.23 9.49
C VAL A 399 12.78 21.28 10.70
N PHE A 400 13.17 20.66 11.82
CA PHE A 400 12.49 20.91 13.07
C PHE A 400 13.00 22.25 13.61
N LYS A 401 12.09 23.19 13.88
CA LYS A 401 12.51 24.40 14.60
C LYS A 401 12.80 24.00 16.03
N ASP A 402 14.00 24.34 16.49
CA ASP A 402 14.43 24.09 17.86
C ASP A 402 13.46 24.81 18.82
N PRO A 403 12.58 24.08 19.51
CA PRO A 403 11.49 24.70 20.28
C PRO A 403 12.01 25.34 21.59
N CYS A 404 13.28 25.12 21.93
CA CYS A 404 13.85 25.45 23.24
C CYS A 404 14.66 26.76 23.29
N ALA A 405 14.71 27.55 22.21
CA ALA A 405 15.49 28.79 22.17
C ALA A 405 14.84 29.98 22.92
N GLY A 406 14.03 29.72 23.94
CA GLY A 406 13.38 30.73 24.79
C GLY A 406 13.74 30.56 26.27
N PRO A 407 14.23 31.61 26.98
CA PRO A 407 14.53 31.54 28.40
C PRO A 407 13.23 31.63 29.20
N SER A 408 12.53 30.53 29.39
CA SER A 408 11.43 30.45 30.37
C SER A 408 11.69 29.29 31.32
N PRO A 409 12.22 29.55 32.52
CA PRO A 409 12.38 28.55 33.54
C PRO A 409 10.98 28.17 34.06
N GLY A 410 10.55 26.93 33.83
CA GLY A 410 9.48 26.33 34.64
C GLY A 410 8.32 25.62 33.92
N THR A 411 8.34 25.39 32.60
CA THR A 411 7.20 24.67 31.95
C THR A 411 7.59 23.51 31.04
N GLN A 412 6.79 22.46 31.21
CA GLN A 412 6.75 21.10 30.67
C GLN A 412 6.93 20.98 29.15
N ASP A 413 7.65 19.93 28.76
CA ASP A 413 7.64 19.22 27.46
C ASP A 413 7.52 20.12 26.22
N CYS A 414 8.66 20.67 25.78
CA CYS A 414 8.75 21.33 24.49
C CYS A 414 8.71 20.29 23.36
N VAL A 415 7.57 20.20 22.68
CA VAL A 415 7.40 19.37 21.49
C VAL A 415 7.87 20.18 20.26
N PRO A 416 8.89 19.74 19.51
CA PRO A 416 9.27 20.41 18.28
C PRO A 416 8.10 20.45 17.30
N ALA A 417 7.72 21.65 16.87
CA ALA A 417 6.81 21.79 15.74
C ALA A 417 7.62 21.60 14.44
N PRO A 418 7.24 20.67 13.55
CA PRO A 418 7.92 20.55 12.26
C PRO A 418 7.79 21.87 11.50
N ALA A 419 8.89 22.38 10.94
CA ALA A 419 8.79 23.51 10.02
C ALA A 419 7.94 23.12 8.81
N ARG A 420 7.38 24.14 8.14
CA ARG A 420 6.51 23.94 6.99
C ARG A 420 7.22 23.03 5.98
N PRO A 421 6.63 21.87 5.65
CA PRO A 421 7.25 20.99 4.67
C PRO A 421 7.33 21.75 3.33
N GLY A 422 8.39 21.51 2.56
CA GLY A 422 8.60 22.17 1.26
C GLY A 422 7.36 22.12 0.36
N LYS A 423 7.24 23.05 -0.59
CA LYS A 423 6.06 23.15 -1.47
C LYS A 423 5.95 22.00 -2.47
N ASP A 424 7.04 21.25 -2.65
CA ASP A 424 7.17 20.22 -3.68
C ASP A 424 7.51 18.86 -3.08
N PHE A 425 7.09 17.82 -3.80
CA PHE A 425 7.57 16.46 -3.68
C PHE A 425 8.76 16.24 -4.63
N LYS A 426 9.70 15.40 -4.22
CA LYS A 426 10.49 14.60 -5.17
C LYS A 426 9.67 13.35 -5.49
N VAL A 427 9.57 13.02 -6.77
CA VAL A 427 8.78 11.92 -7.31
C VAL A 427 9.70 11.01 -8.11
N LEU A 428 9.88 9.76 -7.67
CA LEU A 428 10.50 8.72 -8.47
C LEU A 428 9.42 8.05 -9.32
N ASN A 429 9.50 8.20 -10.64
CA ASN A 429 8.66 7.53 -11.62
C ASN A 429 9.38 6.29 -12.17
N LEU A 430 8.99 5.10 -11.72
CA LEU A 430 9.60 3.85 -12.15
C LEU A 430 9.37 3.56 -13.65
N ALA A 431 8.31 4.10 -14.26
CA ALA A 431 8.06 3.96 -15.69
C ALA A 431 9.08 4.74 -16.54
N ALA A 432 9.83 5.67 -15.95
CA ALA A 432 10.89 6.42 -16.61
C ALA A 432 12.24 5.68 -16.65
N ILE A 433 12.41 4.62 -15.85
CA ILE A 433 13.64 3.84 -15.79
C ILE A 433 13.66 2.86 -16.98
N PRO A 434 14.57 3.01 -17.95
CA PRO A 434 14.60 2.14 -19.13
C PRO A 434 14.89 0.69 -18.74
N PRO A 435 14.39 -0.30 -19.50
CA PRO A 435 14.79 -1.70 -19.32
C PRO A 435 16.32 -1.83 -19.43
N PRO A 436 16.94 -2.83 -18.77
CA PRO A 436 18.35 -3.11 -18.98
C PRO A 436 18.60 -3.41 -20.48
N GLY A 437 19.71 -2.87 -21.00
CA GLY A 437 20.14 -3.07 -22.38
C GLY A 437 20.79 -4.42 -22.63
#